data_AF-A0A3N0B0B9-F1
#
_entry.id   AF-A0A3N0B0B9-F1
#
_cell.length_a   1.000
_cell.length_b   1.000
_cell.length_c   1.000
_cell.angle_alpha   90.00
_cell.angle_beta   90.00
_cell.angle_gamma   90.00
#
_symmetry.space_group_name_H-M   'P 1'
#
loop_
_entity.id
_entity.type
_entity.pdbx_description
1 polymer ?
#
loop_
_entity_poly.entity_id
_entity_poly.type
_entity_poly.pdbx_seq_one_letter_code
_entity_poly.pdbx_strand_id
1 'polypeptide(L)'
;MTVKRTKQRKSNIAAKIAAVGCASCVLAGCIGFGFASAGSGASHDIDSFGIDSVSTAASATDYGFSSEAADSGARESTVLTSTASRDISQGIAAIEAEEEAARLAAEEAARKEEAARIAAAEAAKAEQQARAAREGAADALASLSDVDWSVGHEAFVAEWSGRIDAYLAGSPLSGHGATFAEAAWVHGVDPRWSPAISNTESSKGSACFKPYNAWGWMSSVAWSSWEESINAHVAGLASNYGYSITVANAQKYCPPTYMDWFNKTLTQMKMI
;
A
#
# COMPACT_ATOMS: atom_id res chain seq x y z
N MET A 1 18.20 51.39 -44.21
CA MET A 1 19.00 50.20 -43.86
C MET A 1 18.07 49.16 -43.25
N THR A 2 17.90 48.05 -43.95
CA THR A 2 16.96 46.96 -43.65
C THR A 2 17.67 45.90 -42.81
N VAL A 3 17.14 45.53 -41.64
CA VAL A 3 17.62 44.35 -40.90
C VAL A 3 16.46 43.38 -40.69
N LYS A 4 16.72 42.16 -41.14
CA LYS A 4 15.76 41.07 -41.38
C LYS A 4 15.32 40.40 -40.09
N ARG A 5 14.04 40.03 -40.04
CA ARG A 5 13.42 39.09 -39.09
C ARG A 5 14.01 37.69 -39.26
N THR A 6 14.47 37.08 -38.18
CA THR A 6 14.85 35.66 -38.12
C THR A 6 13.75 34.84 -37.43
N LYS A 7 13.26 33.84 -38.15
CA LYS A 7 12.17 32.92 -37.78
C LYS A 7 12.84 31.64 -37.24
N GLN A 8 12.76 31.36 -35.94
CA GLN A 8 13.19 30.06 -35.42
C GLN A 8 12.01 29.07 -35.41
N ARG A 9 12.26 27.92 -36.03
CA ARG A 9 11.34 26.79 -36.23
C ARG A 9 11.16 26.00 -34.93
N LYS A 10 9.93 25.55 -34.71
CA LYS A 10 9.55 24.51 -33.74
C LYS A 10 10.16 23.17 -34.16
N SER A 11 10.70 22.42 -33.21
CA SER A 11 10.98 20.99 -33.35
C SER A 11 10.30 20.23 -32.21
N ASN A 12 9.18 19.59 -32.54
CA ASN A 12 8.56 18.55 -31.73
C ASN A 12 9.42 17.28 -31.85
N ILE A 13 9.84 16.70 -30.73
CA ILE A 13 10.42 15.36 -30.71
C ILE A 13 9.49 14.46 -29.88
N ALA A 14 9.03 13.44 -30.57
CA ALA A 14 8.10 12.43 -30.13
C ALA A 14 8.74 11.39 -29.19
N ALA A 15 7.90 10.88 -28.31
CA ALA A 15 7.77 9.51 -27.81
C ALA A 15 9.03 8.60 -27.81
N LYS A 16 9.42 8.18 -26.60
CA LYS A 16 10.06 6.89 -26.37
C LYS A 16 9.38 6.17 -25.21
N ILE A 17 8.51 5.23 -25.58
CA ILE A 17 7.98 4.17 -24.73
C ILE A 17 9.03 3.05 -24.77
N ALA A 18 9.54 2.63 -23.61
CA ALA A 18 10.35 1.43 -23.48
C ALA A 18 9.75 0.57 -22.37
N ALA A 19 9.15 -0.55 -22.79
CA ALA A 19 8.66 -1.62 -21.95
C ALA A 19 9.84 -2.37 -21.31
N VAL A 20 9.82 -2.54 -19.99
CA VAL A 20 10.71 -3.48 -19.28
C VAL A 20 9.90 -4.72 -18.95
N GLY A 21 10.20 -5.78 -19.69
CA GLY A 21 9.55 -7.08 -19.59
C GLY A 21 10.04 -7.92 -18.41
N CYS A 22 9.11 -8.73 -17.89
CA CYS A 22 9.34 -9.81 -16.96
C CYS A 22 10.40 -10.80 -17.47
N ALA A 23 11.31 -11.21 -16.58
CA ALA A 23 12.09 -12.43 -16.75
C ALA A 23 12.08 -13.21 -15.44
N SER A 24 11.27 -14.27 -15.42
CA SER A 24 11.30 -15.33 -14.41
C SER A 24 12.46 -16.27 -14.72
N CYS A 25 13.30 -16.57 -13.74
CA CYS A 25 14.17 -17.75 -13.78
C CYS A 25 13.95 -18.58 -12.52
N VAL A 26 13.29 -19.72 -12.72
CA VAL A 26 13.24 -20.85 -11.80
C VAL A 26 14.65 -21.43 -11.68
N LEU A 27 15.16 -21.56 -10.46
CA LEU A 27 16.28 -22.45 -10.15
C LEU A 27 15.81 -23.48 -9.14
N ALA A 28 15.54 -24.67 -9.66
CA ALA A 28 15.40 -25.90 -8.92
C ALA A 28 16.75 -26.32 -8.36
N GLY A 29 16.78 -26.65 -7.07
CA GLY A 29 17.92 -27.26 -6.39
C GLY A 29 17.42 -28.18 -5.29
N CYS A 30 17.13 -29.43 -5.64
CA CYS A 30 17.00 -30.51 -4.67
C CYS A 30 18.40 -30.95 -4.23
N ILE A 31 18.59 -31.25 -2.94
CA ILE A 31 19.23 -32.45 -2.36
C ILE A 31 19.54 -32.16 -0.89
N GLY A 32 19.04 -33.03 0.01
CA GLY A 32 19.39 -33.02 1.42
C GLY A 32 18.52 -33.95 2.27
N PHE A 33 18.52 -35.26 1.97
CA PHE A 33 18.07 -36.29 2.91
C PHE A 33 19.10 -36.42 4.04
N GLY A 34 18.63 -36.48 5.30
CA GLY A 34 19.49 -36.69 6.46
C GLY A 34 18.71 -36.91 7.75
N PHE A 35 18.06 -38.08 7.88
CA PHE A 35 17.70 -38.66 9.18
C PHE A 35 18.89 -39.51 9.68
N ALA A 36 19.38 -39.26 10.90
CA ALA A 36 19.67 -40.27 11.94
C ALA A 36 20.65 -39.80 13.06
N SER A 37 20.19 -39.99 14.30
CA SER A 37 20.83 -40.73 15.42
C SER A 37 21.94 -40.13 16.33
N ALA A 38 21.85 -40.57 17.60
CA ALA A 38 22.68 -40.40 18.82
C ALA A 38 22.36 -39.15 19.69
N GLY A 39 22.06 -39.21 20.99
CA GLY A 39 21.96 -40.29 21.99
C GLY A 39 22.50 -39.81 23.35
N SER A 40 21.65 -39.69 24.40
CA SER A 40 21.96 -39.98 25.83
C SER A 40 20.93 -39.42 26.80
N GLY A 41 20.53 -40.25 27.79
CA GLY A 41 20.02 -39.80 29.09
C GLY A 41 18.75 -40.49 29.57
N ALA A 42 18.89 -41.55 30.37
CA ALA A 42 17.85 -42.33 31.06
C ALA A 42 16.89 -41.46 31.91
N SER A 43 15.64 -41.88 32.22
CA SER A 43 15.31 -42.92 33.21
C SER A 43 13.80 -43.25 33.23
N HIS A 44 13.48 -44.53 33.43
CA HIS A 44 12.31 -45.14 34.11
C HIS A 44 10.89 -44.56 33.91
N ASP A 45 9.97 -45.33 33.32
CA ASP A 45 8.98 -46.12 34.08
C ASP A 45 8.13 -47.05 33.19
N ILE A 46 7.44 -47.95 33.86
CA ILE A 46 7.08 -49.33 33.51
C ILE A 46 5.58 -49.50 33.15
N ASP A 47 5.33 -50.40 32.19
CA ASP A 47 4.18 -51.31 31.95
C ASP A 47 2.71 -50.85 31.85
N SER A 48 2.08 -51.42 30.79
CA SER A 48 0.83 -52.21 30.84
C SER A 48 -0.42 -51.67 30.13
N PHE A 49 -1.15 -52.65 29.55
CA PHE A 49 -2.45 -52.64 28.86
C PHE A 49 -2.44 -52.22 27.38
N GLY A 50 -2.64 -53.10 26.41
CA GLY A 50 -2.88 -54.54 26.40
C GLY A 50 -2.94 -55.01 24.95
N ILE A 51 -2.28 -56.13 24.67
CA ILE A 51 -2.50 -56.94 23.47
C ILE A 51 -3.71 -57.83 23.77
N ASP A 52 -4.65 -57.94 22.83
CA ASP A 52 -5.23 -59.26 22.59
C ASP A 52 -5.37 -59.49 21.09
N SER A 53 -5.12 -60.74 20.74
CA SER A 53 -4.81 -61.28 19.42
C SER A 53 -5.78 -62.41 19.16
N VAL A 54 -6.38 -62.47 17.97
CA VAL A 54 -6.87 -63.72 17.35
C VAL A 54 -7.23 -63.38 15.90
N SER A 55 -6.47 -63.85 14.90
CA SER A 55 -6.67 -65.11 14.13
C SER A 55 -7.95 -65.11 13.29
N THR A 56 -8.07 -65.60 12.05
CA THR A 56 -7.22 -66.23 11.03
C THR A 56 -8.16 -66.54 9.83
N ALA A 57 -7.66 -66.45 8.58
CA ALA A 57 -8.13 -67.15 7.35
C ALA A 57 -9.56 -66.88 6.81
N ALA A 58 -9.94 -67.09 5.55
CA ALA A 58 -9.33 -67.26 4.22
C ALA A 58 -10.49 -67.38 3.20
N SER A 59 -10.21 -67.07 1.92
CA SER A 59 -10.85 -67.60 0.67
C SER A 59 -12.36 -67.35 0.43
N ALA A 60 -12.79 -66.62 -0.61
CA ALA A 60 -12.80 -66.89 -2.07
C ALA A 60 -14.01 -67.74 -2.58
N THR A 61 -14.41 -67.45 -3.83
CA THR A 61 -15.46 -68.05 -4.72
C THR A 61 -16.91 -67.69 -4.39
N ASP A 62 -17.62 -66.88 -5.20
CA ASP A 62 -18.14 -67.06 -6.58
C ASP A 62 -19.12 -68.24 -6.72
N TYR A 63 -20.38 -67.94 -7.04
CA TYR A 63 -21.32 -68.81 -7.76
C TYR A 63 -22.49 -67.97 -8.29
N GLY A 64 -22.56 -67.83 -9.61
CA GLY A 64 -23.82 -67.60 -10.31
C GLY A 64 -24.57 -68.91 -10.54
N PHE A 65 -25.90 -68.87 -10.51
CA PHE A 65 -26.74 -69.90 -11.14
C PHE A 65 -28.11 -69.33 -11.50
N SER A 66 -28.52 -69.60 -12.74
CA SER A 66 -29.75 -69.21 -13.41
C SER A 66 -30.78 -70.35 -13.31
N SER A 67 -32.08 -70.05 -13.33
CA SER A 67 -33.07 -71.05 -13.76
C SER A 67 -34.28 -70.42 -14.45
N GLU A 68 -34.70 -71.08 -15.51
CA GLU A 68 -35.67 -70.71 -16.54
C GLU A 68 -37.08 -71.30 -16.29
N ALA A 69 -38.06 -70.76 -17.03
CA ALA A 69 -39.32 -71.39 -17.50
C ALA A 69 -40.48 -71.63 -16.48
N ALA A 70 -41.78 -71.51 -16.78
CA ALA A 70 -42.55 -71.09 -17.96
C ALA A 70 -44.04 -70.86 -17.57
N ASP A 71 -44.70 -70.00 -18.36
CA ASP A 71 -46.10 -69.99 -18.84
C ASP A 71 -47.31 -70.37 -17.94
N SER A 72 -48.25 -69.42 -17.75
CA SER A 72 -49.64 -69.57 -18.25
C SER A 72 -50.49 -68.31 -18.00
N GLY A 73 -51.39 -68.01 -18.93
CA GLY A 73 -52.74 -67.53 -18.59
C GLY A 73 -53.01 -66.04 -18.71
N ALA A 74 -53.30 -65.60 -19.93
CA ALA A 74 -53.93 -64.32 -20.25
C ALA A 74 -55.09 -63.95 -19.30
N ARG A 75 -54.94 -62.85 -18.56
CA ARG A 75 -55.99 -61.91 -18.11
C ARG A 75 -55.38 -60.84 -17.19
N GLU A 76 -54.79 -59.81 -17.79
CA GLU A 76 -54.81 -58.44 -17.23
C GLU A 76 -54.30 -57.44 -18.28
N SER A 77 -55.01 -57.37 -19.40
CA SER A 77 -54.77 -56.43 -20.49
C SER A 77 -55.21 -54.99 -20.17
N THR A 78 -55.08 -54.52 -18.92
CA THR A 78 -55.65 -53.20 -18.54
C THR A 78 -54.85 -52.38 -17.54
N VAL A 79 -53.73 -52.87 -16.97
CA VAL A 79 -52.97 -52.07 -15.97
C VAL A 79 -51.51 -51.78 -16.35
N LEU A 80 -51.04 -52.17 -17.54
CA LEU A 80 -49.68 -51.87 -18.00
C LEU A 80 -49.59 -50.87 -19.17
N THR A 81 -50.72 -50.36 -19.67
CA THR A 81 -50.75 -49.21 -20.60
C THR A 81 -51.06 -47.91 -19.85
N SER A 82 -50.36 -47.69 -18.75
CA SER A 82 -50.24 -46.34 -18.15
C SER A 82 -48.96 -46.19 -17.34
N THR A 83 -47.90 -46.89 -17.73
CA THR A 83 -46.58 -46.36 -17.39
C THR A 83 -46.30 -45.30 -18.43
N ALA A 84 -46.65 -44.08 -18.05
CA ALA A 84 -46.27 -42.87 -18.74
C ALA A 84 -44.83 -43.02 -19.23
N SER A 85 -44.65 -43.02 -20.56
CA SER A 85 -43.46 -42.44 -21.15
C SER A 85 -43.48 -40.96 -20.77
N ARG A 86 -43.25 -40.66 -19.48
CA ARG A 86 -42.81 -39.34 -19.03
C ARG A 86 -41.61 -39.06 -19.90
N ASP A 87 -41.67 -37.96 -20.63
CA ASP A 87 -40.63 -37.48 -21.52
C ASP A 87 -39.32 -37.36 -20.73
N ILE A 88 -38.56 -38.46 -20.64
CA ILE A 88 -37.35 -38.57 -19.84
C ILE A 88 -36.29 -37.60 -20.37
N SER A 89 -36.40 -37.23 -21.65
CA SER A 89 -35.60 -36.22 -22.33
C SER A 89 -35.71 -34.84 -21.67
N GLN A 90 -36.90 -34.45 -21.17
CA GLN A 90 -37.06 -33.18 -20.43
C GLN A 90 -36.41 -33.24 -19.04
N GLY A 91 -36.44 -34.41 -18.37
CA GLY A 91 -35.76 -34.60 -17.09
C GLY A 91 -34.23 -34.59 -17.23
N ILE A 92 -33.70 -35.22 -18.28
CA ILE A 92 -32.26 -35.26 -18.57
C ILE A 92 -31.72 -33.87 -18.93
N ALA A 93 -32.45 -33.11 -19.77
CA ALA A 93 -32.06 -31.75 -20.13
C ALA A 93 -32.07 -30.78 -18.93
N ALA A 94 -33.00 -30.97 -17.98
CA ALA A 94 -33.04 -30.18 -16.75
C ALA A 94 -31.84 -30.49 -15.83
N ILE A 95 -31.41 -31.75 -15.76
CA ILE A 95 -30.25 -32.19 -14.97
C ILE A 95 -28.95 -31.66 -15.58
N GLU A 96 -28.77 -31.73 -16.90
CA GLU A 96 -27.58 -31.17 -17.59
C GLU A 96 -27.49 -29.65 -17.41
N ALA A 97 -28.61 -28.93 -17.48
CA ALA A 97 -28.64 -27.49 -17.27
C ALA A 97 -28.27 -27.10 -15.83
N GLU A 98 -28.70 -27.89 -14.84
CA GLU A 98 -28.36 -27.70 -13.43
C GLU A 98 -26.87 -28.00 -13.16
N GLU A 99 -26.32 -29.08 -13.74
CA GLU A 99 -24.91 -29.42 -13.63
C GLU A 99 -23.99 -28.38 -14.30
N GLU A 100 -24.37 -27.87 -15.47
CA GLU A 100 -23.63 -26.79 -16.14
C GLU A 100 -23.68 -25.48 -15.35
N ALA A 101 -24.85 -25.15 -14.78
CA ALA A 101 -24.99 -24.00 -13.89
C ALA A 101 -24.14 -24.14 -12.62
N ALA A 102 -24.09 -25.34 -12.03
CA ALA A 102 -23.24 -25.63 -10.87
C ALA A 102 -21.74 -25.52 -11.20
N ARG A 103 -21.32 -25.97 -12.39
CA ARG A 103 -19.93 -25.84 -12.87
C ARG A 103 -19.54 -24.38 -13.09
N LEU A 104 -20.41 -23.58 -13.71
CA LEU A 104 -20.21 -22.14 -13.92
C LEU A 104 -20.13 -21.39 -12.58
N ALA A 105 -21.02 -21.71 -11.63
CA ALA A 105 -21.00 -21.13 -10.30
C ALA A 105 -19.72 -21.48 -9.53
N ALA A 106 -19.23 -22.72 -9.64
CA ALA A 106 -17.98 -23.16 -9.03
C ALA A 106 -16.76 -22.45 -9.64
N GLU A 107 -16.73 -22.27 -10.97
CA GLU A 107 -15.66 -21.53 -11.65
C GLU A 107 -15.65 -20.04 -11.25
N GLU A 108 -16.82 -19.40 -11.20
CA GLU A 108 -16.94 -18.00 -10.78
C GLU A 108 -16.53 -17.83 -9.31
N ALA A 109 -16.88 -18.78 -8.44
CA ALA A 109 -16.45 -18.80 -7.05
C ALA A 109 -14.92 -18.93 -6.93
N ALA A 110 -14.31 -19.85 -7.69
CA ALA A 110 -12.85 -20.02 -7.72
C ALA A 110 -12.14 -18.74 -8.22
N ARG A 111 -12.68 -18.09 -9.25
CA ARG A 111 -12.15 -16.81 -9.77
C ARG A 111 -12.23 -15.68 -8.73
N LYS A 112 -13.34 -15.59 -7.99
CA LYS A 112 -13.50 -14.61 -6.91
C LYS A 112 -12.52 -14.86 -5.76
N GLU A 113 -12.31 -16.11 -5.39
CA GLU A 113 -11.34 -16.48 -4.35
C GLU A 113 -9.90 -16.17 -4.77
N GLU A 114 -9.52 -16.49 -6.01
CA GLU A 114 -8.21 -16.13 -6.56
C GLU A 114 -8.01 -14.61 -6.61
N ALA A 115 -9.00 -13.87 -7.11
CA ALA A 115 -8.97 -12.40 -7.12
C ALA A 115 -8.87 -11.82 -5.71
N ALA A 116 -9.59 -12.37 -4.74
CA ALA A 116 -9.51 -11.96 -3.34
C ALA A 116 -8.13 -12.25 -2.73
N ARG A 117 -7.52 -13.39 -3.06
CA ARG A 117 -6.15 -13.71 -2.63
C ARG A 117 -5.10 -12.78 -3.23
N ILE A 118 -5.22 -12.43 -4.50
CA ILE A 118 -4.34 -11.46 -5.16
C ILE A 118 -4.50 -10.08 -4.50
N ALA A 119 -5.75 -9.61 -4.33
CA ALA A 119 -6.04 -8.34 -3.69
C ALA A 119 -5.52 -8.29 -2.23
N ALA A 120 -5.67 -9.38 -1.48
CA ALA A 120 -5.14 -9.49 -0.12
C ALA A 120 -3.60 -9.47 -0.08
N ALA A 121 -2.94 -10.15 -1.03
CA ALA A 121 -1.48 -10.12 -1.14
C ALA A 121 -0.95 -8.73 -1.54
N GLU A 122 -1.63 -8.05 -2.46
CA GLU A 122 -1.31 -6.67 -2.84
C GLU A 122 -1.52 -5.70 -1.69
N ALA A 123 -2.62 -5.85 -0.94
CA ALA A 123 -2.90 -5.06 0.26
C ALA A 123 -1.83 -5.28 1.34
N ALA A 124 -1.45 -6.53 1.60
CA ALA A 124 -0.40 -6.85 2.57
C ALA A 124 0.96 -6.28 2.14
N LYS A 125 1.31 -6.36 0.84
CA LYS A 125 2.53 -5.75 0.31
C LYS A 125 2.50 -4.23 0.45
N ALA A 126 1.37 -3.59 0.14
CA ALA A 126 1.19 -2.15 0.29
C ALA A 126 1.31 -1.72 1.76
N GLU A 127 0.75 -2.50 2.69
CA GLU A 127 0.87 -2.26 4.13
C GLU A 127 2.33 -2.40 4.61
N GLN A 128 3.03 -3.45 4.19
CA GLN A 128 4.45 -3.63 4.51
C GLN A 128 5.29 -2.47 3.99
N GLN A 129 5.06 -2.02 2.75
CA GLN A 129 5.75 -0.85 2.18
C GLN A 129 5.42 0.44 2.94
N ALA A 130 4.16 0.64 3.32
CA ALA A 130 3.75 1.80 4.10
C ALA A 130 4.38 1.82 5.50
N ARG A 131 4.50 0.65 6.15
CA ARG A 131 5.19 0.51 7.43
C ARG A 131 6.67 0.87 7.32
N ALA A 132 7.38 0.29 6.35
CA ALA A 132 8.79 0.59 6.12
C ALA A 132 9.01 2.09 5.83
N ALA A 133 8.10 2.73 5.10
CA ALA A 133 8.17 4.17 4.83
C ALA A 133 7.96 5.02 6.10
N ARG A 134 7.10 4.58 7.04
CA ARG A 134 6.90 5.25 8.33
C ARG A 134 8.09 5.08 9.27
N GLU A 135 8.70 3.90 9.31
CA GLU A 135 9.91 3.64 10.08
C GLU A 135 11.08 4.49 9.56
N GLY A 136 11.32 4.49 8.25
CA GLY A 136 12.34 5.36 7.63
C GLY A 136 12.07 6.86 7.84
N ALA A 137 10.80 7.29 7.89
CA ALA A 137 10.43 8.66 8.23
C ALA A 137 10.78 9.02 9.67
N ALA A 138 10.62 8.10 10.63
CA ALA A 138 10.99 8.30 12.02
C ALA A 138 12.51 8.45 12.17
N ASP A 139 13.29 7.57 11.54
CA ASP A 139 14.76 7.65 11.55
C ASP A 139 15.26 8.96 10.92
N ALA A 140 14.64 9.36 9.80
CA ALA A 140 15.01 10.59 9.11
C ALA A 140 14.66 11.85 9.93
N LEU A 141 13.61 11.81 10.75
CA LEU A 141 13.24 12.89 11.67
C LEU A 141 14.21 12.97 12.85
N ALA A 142 14.59 11.81 13.42
CA ALA A 142 15.58 11.70 14.48
C ALA A 142 16.98 12.18 14.07
N SER A 143 17.25 12.25 12.76
CA SER A 143 18.51 12.79 12.23
C SER A 143 18.56 14.33 12.17
N LEU A 144 17.46 15.04 12.45
CA LEU A 144 17.50 16.50 12.56
C LEU A 144 18.19 16.88 13.87
N SER A 145 19.06 17.89 13.83
CA SER A 145 19.62 18.43 15.07
C SER A 145 18.50 19.01 15.94
N ASP A 146 18.62 18.86 17.25
CA ASP A 146 17.72 19.55 18.18
C ASP A 146 17.86 21.06 18.04
N VAL A 147 16.76 21.76 18.30
CA VAL A 147 16.71 23.23 18.34
C VAL A 147 16.94 23.64 19.78
N ASP A 148 18.04 24.35 20.04
CA ASP A 148 18.33 24.83 21.39
C ASP A 148 17.52 26.09 21.70
N TRP A 149 16.48 25.92 22.50
CA TRP A 149 15.62 27.02 22.97
C TRP A 149 16.20 27.73 24.21
N SER A 150 17.24 27.18 24.84
CA SER A 150 17.81 27.69 26.09
C SER A 150 18.79 28.84 25.91
N VAL A 151 19.26 29.07 24.68
CA VAL A 151 20.21 30.15 24.33
C VAL A 151 19.64 31.57 24.51
N GLY A 152 18.33 31.69 24.71
CA GLY A 152 17.62 32.96 24.80
C GLY A 152 17.23 33.53 23.44
N HIS A 153 16.26 34.43 23.45
CA HIS A 153 15.59 34.96 22.25
C HIS A 153 16.57 35.58 21.25
N GLU A 154 17.43 36.51 21.67
CA GLU A 154 18.34 37.21 20.76
C GLU A 154 19.32 36.25 20.06
N ALA A 155 19.91 35.30 20.81
CA ALA A 155 20.85 34.33 20.26
C ALA A 155 20.16 33.34 19.31
N PHE A 156 18.95 32.89 19.70
CA PHE A 156 18.12 32.04 18.85
C PHE A 156 17.79 32.73 17.53
N VAL A 157 17.29 33.97 17.58
CA VAL A 157 16.91 34.73 16.39
C VAL A 157 18.14 34.97 15.53
N ALA A 158 19.29 35.34 16.10
CA ALA A 158 20.52 35.55 15.35
C ALA A 158 20.99 34.29 14.61
N GLU A 159 21.01 33.13 15.29
CA GLU A 159 21.42 31.86 14.67
C GLU A 159 20.49 31.49 13.51
N TRP A 160 19.18 31.42 13.79
CA TRP A 160 18.21 30.93 12.82
C TRP A 160 17.98 31.90 11.68
N SER A 161 18.11 33.21 11.92
CA SER A 161 18.10 34.21 10.84
C SER A 161 19.17 33.90 9.80
N GLY A 162 20.42 33.69 10.23
CA GLY A 162 21.53 33.43 9.33
C GLY A 162 21.36 32.13 8.54
N ARG A 163 20.92 31.06 9.22
CA ARG A 163 20.67 29.75 8.59
C ARG A 163 19.55 29.81 7.56
N ILE A 164 18.44 30.45 7.92
CA ILE A 164 17.27 30.59 7.05
C ILE A 164 17.57 31.53 5.88
N ASP A 165 18.26 32.65 6.08
CA ASP A 165 18.63 33.55 4.98
C ASP A 165 19.59 32.88 3.99
N ALA A 166 20.56 32.10 4.46
CA ALA A 166 21.41 31.31 3.59
C ALA A 166 20.61 30.32 2.74
N TYR A 167 19.59 29.67 3.33
CA TYR A 167 18.69 28.75 2.63
C TYR A 167 17.75 29.46 1.63
N LEU A 168 17.29 30.66 1.95
CA LEU A 168 16.37 31.45 1.13
C LEU A 168 17.05 32.30 0.06
N ALA A 169 18.38 32.36 0.05
CA ALA A 169 19.16 33.19 -0.86
C ALA A 169 18.76 33.01 -2.33
N GLY A 170 18.54 34.13 -3.03
CA GLY A 170 18.17 34.14 -4.45
C GLY A 170 16.70 33.83 -4.75
N SER A 171 15.87 33.69 -3.71
CA SER A 171 14.42 33.52 -3.85
C SER A 171 13.64 34.80 -3.51
N PRO A 172 12.33 34.88 -3.85
CA PRO A 172 11.47 35.96 -3.40
C PRO A 172 11.36 36.14 -1.88
N LEU A 173 11.67 35.11 -1.09
CA LEU A 173 11.72 35.14 0.37
C LEU A 173 13.11 35.52 0.94
N SER A 174 14.09 35.84 0.09
CA SER A 174 15.44 36.22 0.54
C SER A 174 15.38 37.40 1.52
N GLY A 175 16.16 37.34 2.61
CA GLY A 175 16.21 38.40 3.63
C GLY A 175 15.11 38.34 4.68
N HIS A 176 14.24 37.32 4.65
CA HIS A 176 13.16 37.14 5.63
C HIS A 176 13.52 36.14 6.73
N GLY A 177 14.79 35.72 6.85
CA GLY A 177 15.26 34.78 7.87
C GLY A 177 14.91 35.23 9.28
N ALA A 178 15.10 36.51 9.59
CA ALA A 178 14.72 37.09 10.88
C ALA A 178 13.22 36.99 11.16
N THR A 179 12.38 37.26 10.16
CA THR A 179 10.92 37.14 10.28
C THR A 179 10.50 35.71 10.59
N PHE A 180 11.10 34.71 9.93
CA PHE A 180 10.84 33.30 10.21
C PHE A 180 11.32 32.89 11.60
N ALA A 181 12.53 33.31 11.99
CA ALA A 181 13.10 32.99 13.29
C ALA A 181 12.28 33.60 14.43
N GLU A 182 11.87 34.86 14.30
CA GLU A 182 11.01 35.55 15.27
C GLU A 182 9.66 34.84 15.40
N ALA A 183 9.01 34.55 14.28
CA ALA A 183 7.72 33.86 14.28
C ALA A 183 7.82 32.45 14.90
N ALA A 184 8.89 31.72 14.58
CA ALA A 184 9.15 30.40 15.15
C ALA A 184 9.31 30.48 16.67
N TRP A 185 10.02 31.50 17.17
CA TRP A 185 10.17 31.74 18.60
C TRP A 185 8.87 32.06 19.30
N VAL A 186 8.12 33.03 18.79
CA VAL A 186 6.84 33.46 19.36
C VAL A 186 5.84 32.31 19.46
N HIS A 187 5.84 31.40 18.48
CA HIS A 187 4.87 30.31 18.38
C HIS A 187 5.37 28.94 18.83
N GLY A 188 6.65 28.83 19.23
CA GLY A 188 7.24 27.55 19.65
C GLY A 188 7.21 26.49 18.56
N VAL A 189 7.57 26.88 17.32
CA VAL A 189 7.60 26.01 16.14
C VAL A 189 9.05 25.80 15.72
N ASP A 190 9.36 24.62 15.17
CA ASP A 190 10.66 24.34 14.57
C ASP A 190 10.96 25.38 13.46
N PRO A 191 12.02 26.20 13.62
CA PRO A 191 12.33 27.31 12.71
C PRO A 191 12.62 26.86 11.28
N ARG A 192 12.93 25.57 11.06
CA ARG A 192 13.18 25.00 9.72
C ARG A 192 11.90 24.73 8.97
N TRP A 193 10.78 24.50 9.67
CA TRP A 193 9.61 23.86 9.09
C TRP A 193 8.87 24.75 8.09
N SER A 194 8.53 25.98 8.49
CA SER A 194 7.81 26.92 7.61
C SER A 194 8.63 27.32 6.36
N PRO A 195 9.94 27.65 6.47
CA PRO A 195 10.79 27.86 5.30
C PRO A 195 10.88 26.63 4.39
N ALA A 196 11.01 25.42 4.95
CA ALA A 196 11.07 24.18 4.18
C ALA A 196 9.78 23.93 3.39
N ILE A 197 8.61 24.13 3.99
CA ILE A 197 7.33 24.02 3.29
C ILE A 197 7.25 25.02 2.13
N SER A 198 7.72 26.27 2.33
CA SER A 198 7.71 27.28 1.26
C SER A 198 8.45 26.82 0.00
N ASN A 199 9.51 26.02 0.16
CA ASN A 199 10.19 25.40 -0.97
C ASN A 199 9.37 24.28 -1.61
N THR A 200 8.84 23.36 -0.79
CA THR A 200 8.02 22.24 -1.27
C THR A 200 6.80 22.73 -2.06
N GLU A 201 6.19 23.83 -1.64
CA GLU A 201 4.94 24.34 -2.22
C GLU A 201 5.15 25.33 -3.37
N SER A 202 6.21 26.16 -3.34
CA SER A 202 6.34 27.26 -4.31
C SER A 202 7.79 27.59 -4.70
N SER A 203 8.76 26.71 -4.43
CA SER A 203 10.18 27.01 -4.66
C SER A 203 10.59 28.33 -3.99
N LYS A 204 10.27 28.45 -2.69
CA LYS A 204 10.61 29.59 -1.82
C LYS A 204 9.95 30.90 -2.28
N GLY A 205 8.69 30.82 -2.72
CA GLY A 205 7.92 31.96 -3.18
C GLY A 205 8.01 32.25 -4.68
N SER A 206 8.78 31.48 -5.46
CA SER A 206 8.95 31.70 -6.90
C SER A 206 7.71 31.32 -7.73
N ALA A 207 6.95 30.32 -7.26
CA ALA A 207 5.79 29.78 -7.95
C ALA A 207 4.52 29.91 -7.08
N CYS A 208 4.24 31.11 -6.58
CA CYS A 208 3.06 31.35 -5.76
C CYS A 208 1.77 31.36 -6.57
N PHE A 209 0.73 30.72 -6.03
CA PHE A 209 -0.63 30.81 -6.57
C PHE A 209 -1.24 32.22 -6.41
N LYS A 210 -0.90 32.92 -5.32
CA LYS A 210 -1.33 34.29 -5.01
C LYS A 210 -0.15 35.13 -4.51
N PRO A 211 -0.19 36.48 -4.63
CA PRO A 211 0.83 37.35 -4.05
C PRO A 211 1.08 37.01 -2.57
N TYR A 212 2.36 36.97 -2.22
CA TYR A 212 2.85 36.70 -0.86
C TYR A 212 2.36 35.38 -0.23
N ASN A 213 1.95 34.38 -1.02
CA ASN A 213 1.51 33.07 -0.52
C ASN A 213 2.41 31.93 -0.99
N ALA A 214 3.50 31.71 -0.25
CA ALA A 214 4.50 30.70 -0.60
C ALA A 214 4.09 29.25 -0.23
N TRP A 215 2.99 29.05 0.50
CA TRP A 215 2.57 27.74 1.03
C TRP A 215 1.31 27.19 0.39
N GLY A 216 0.67 27.95 -0.51
CA GLY A 216 -0.65 27.61 -1.05
C GLY A 216 -1.75 27.58 0.02
N TRP A 217 -1.50 28.18 1.18
CA TRP A 217 -2.33 28.07 2.38
C TRP A 217 -3.36 29.20 2.45
N MET A 218 -4.54 28.93 3.01
CA MET A 218 -5.67 29.88 3.09
C MET A 218 -5.97 30.56 1.74
N SER A 219 -6.38 29.78 0.74
CA SER A 219 -6.58 30.24 -0.64
C SER A 219 -7.58 31.39 -0.82
N SER A 220 -8.46 31.64 0.15
CA SER A 220 -9.40 32.77 0.17
C SER A 220 -8.77 34.09 0.65
N VAL A 221 -7.61 34.05 1.32
CA VAL A 221 -6.95 35.23 1.88
C VAL A 221 -6.03 35.86 0.83
N ALA A 222 -5.95 37.20 0.86
CA ALA A 222 -4.97 37.97 0.12
C ALA A 222 -4.07 38.68 1.12
N TRP A 223 -2.79 38.33 1.11
CA TRP A 223 -1.78 38.91 1.98
C TRP A 223 -1.21 40.18 1.34
N SER A 224 -0.79 41.14 2.17
CA SER A 224 -0.23 42.41 1.71
C SER A 224 1.31 42.44 1.74
N SER A 225 1.94 41.53 2.49
CA SER A 225 3.39 41.37 2.52
C SER A 225 3.81 39.94 2.88
N TRP A 226 5.11 39.64 2.70
CA TRP A 226 5.70 38.37 3.15
C TRP A 226 5.71 38.26 4.67
N GLU A 227 5.97 39.35 5.38
CA GLU A 227 5.99 39.33 6.85
C GLU A 227 4.62 38.95 7.42
N GLU A 228 3.55 39.49 6.86
CA GLU A 228 2.18 39.15 7.26
C GLU A 228 1.91 37.65 7.06
N SER A 229 2.24 37.11 5.87
CA SER A 229 1.94 35.73 5.54
C SER A 229 2.86 34.73 6.25
N ILE A 230 4.13 35.07 6.49
CA ILE A 230 5.08 34.27 7.30
C ILE A 230 4.55 34.11 8.71
N ASN A 231 4.23 35.22 9.38
CA ASN A 231 3.72 35.19 10.75
C ASN A 231 2.42 34.39 10.84
N ALA A 232 1.48 34.63 9.92
CA ALA A 232 0.23 33.89 9.89
C ALA A 232 0.43 32.39 9.65
N HIS A 233 1.32 32.01 8.73
CA HIS A 233 1.60 30.60 8.44
C HIS A 233 2.22 29.89 9.64
N VAL A 234 3.23 30.49 10.30
CA VAL A 234 3.86 29.90 11.48
C VAL A 234 2.88 29.79 12.64
N ALA A 235 2.05 30.80 12.90
CA ALA A 235 0.98 30.74 13.89
C ALA A 235 -0.03 29.60 13.57
N GLY A 236 -0.34 29.43 12.28
CA GLY A 236 -1.19 28.35 11.77
C GLY A 236 -0.62 26.96 12.02
N LEU A 237 0.69 26.79 11.82
CA LEU A 237 1.41 25.55 12.11
C LEU A 237 1.31 25.20 13.61
N ALA A 238 1.64 26.15 14.48
CA ALA A 238 1.56 25.96 15.93
C ALA A 238 0.15 25.54 16.37
N SER A 239 -0.87 26.25 15.89
CA SER A 239 -2.25 26.07 16.33
C SER A 239 -2.87 24.76 15.83
N ASN A 240 -2.50 24.32 14.62
CA ASN A 240 -3.19 23.21 13.97
C ASN A 240 -2.37 21.93 13.86
N TYR A 241 -1.05 21.99 14.03
CA TYR A 241 -0.14 20.89 13.77
C TYR A 241 0.93 20.70 14.86
N GLY A 242 1.26 21.74 15.63
CA GLY A 242 2.20 21.68 16.76
C GLY A 242 3.62 22.12 16.40
N TYR A 243 4.62 21.48 17.00
CA TYR A 243 6.02 21.91 16.95
C TYR A 243 6.69 21.74 15.58
N SER A 244 6.60 20.56 14.96
CA SER A 244 7.38 20.22 13.75
C SER A 244 6.66 19.22 12.85
N ILE A 245 7.32 18.85 11.76
CA ILE A 245 6.81 17.89 10.78
C ILE A 245 6.67 16.49 11.41
N THR A 246 5.55 15.83 11.11
CA THR A 246 5.30 14.42 11.40
C THR A 246 4.57 13.79 10.22
N VAL A 247 4.57 12.45 10.14
CA VAL A 247 3.79 11.75 9.10
C VAL A 247 2.30 12.09 9.22
N ALA A 248 1.77 12.21 10.45
CA ALA A 248 0.39 12.61 10.70
C ALA A 248 0.11 14.06 10.24
N ASN A 249 1.03 14.99 10.50
CA ASN A 249 0.91 16.37 10.04
C ASN A 249 0.94 16.45 8.50
N ALA A 250 1.78 15.65 7.85
CA ALA A 250 1.81 15.55 6.40
C ALA A 250 0.50 14.95 5.83
N GLN A 251 -0.06 13.93 6.48
CA GLN A 251 -1.38 13.38 6.09
C GLN A 251 -2.49 14.43 6.19
N LYS A 252 -2.44 15.29 7.21
CA LYS A 252 -3.39 16.40 7.38
C LYS A 252 -3.16 17.52 6.37
N TYR A 253 -1.91 17.83 6.04
CA TYR A 253 -1.56 18.95 5.15
C TYR A 253 -1.73 18.61 3.66
N CYS A 254 -1.29 17.42 3.23
CA CYS A 254 -1.30 16.99 1.83
C CYS A 254 -1.79 15.52 1.68
N PRO A 255 -3.08 15.21 1.93
CA PRO A 255 -3.58 13.83 2.08
C PRO A 255 -3.28 12.87 0.91
N PRO A 256 -3.41 13.27 -0.38
CA PRO A 256 -3.21 12.34 -1.50
C PRO A 256 -1.75 11.88 -1.68
N THR A 257 -0.79 12.73 -1.33
CA THR A 257 0.64 12.53 -1.61
C THR A 257 1.51 12.78 -0.38
N TYR A 258 0.96 12.54 0.82
CA TYR A 258 1.54 12.97 2.08
C TYR A 258 2.96 12.45 2.34
N MET A 259 3.28 11.20 1.96
CA MET A 259 4.63 10.65 2.15
C MET A 259 5.66 11.31 1.25
N ASP A 260 5.31 11.59 -0.01
CA ASP A 260 6.19 12.32 -0.92
C ASP A 260 6.44 13.75 -0.43
N TRP A 261 5.35 14.43 -0.02
CA TRP A 261 5.43 15.76 0.58
C TRP A 261 6.28 15.77 1.86
N PHE A 262 6.07 14.79 2.75
CA PHE A 262 6.82 14.63 4.00
C PHE A 262 8.31 14.50 3.72
N ASN A 263 8.69 13.59 2.83
CA ASN A 263 10.09 13.32 2.49
C ASN A 263 10.76 14.55 1.85
N LYS A 264 10.07 15.25 0.96
CA LYS A 264 10.56 16.49 0.34
C LYS A 264 10.78 17.58 1.38
N THR A 265 9.78 17.86 2.21
CA THR A 265 9.86 18.91 3.23
C THR A 265 10.93 18.57 4.28
N LEU A 266 11.02 17.32 4.72
CA LEU A 266 12.07 16.89 5.66
C LEU A 266 13.47 17.03 5.04
N THR A 267 13.63 16.71 3.76
CA THR A 267 14.90 16.94 3.03
C THR A 267 15.26 18.43 3.00
N GLN A 268 14.26 19.31 2.82
CA GLN A 268 14.47 20.76 2.88
C GLN A 268 14.87 21.23 4.28
N MET A 269 14.25 20.70 5.34
CA MET A 269 14.60 21.02 6.73
C MET A 269 16.05 20.67 7.07
N LYS A 270 16.60 19.59 6.48
CA LYS A 270 18.00 19.18 6.66
C LYS A 270 19.02 20.13 6.01
N MET A 271 18.58 21.00 5.11
CA MET A 271 19.44 21.97 4.43
C MET A 271 19.49 23.33 5.14
N ILE A 272 18.73 23.50 6.22
CA ILE A 272 18.67 24.72 7.06
C ILE A 272 19.43 24.45 8.35
#